data_AF-A0A1T3CDV3-F1
#
_entry.id   AF-A0A1T3CDV3-F1
#
_cell.length_a   1.000
_cell.length_b   1.000
_cell.length_c   1.000
_cell.angle_alpha   90.00
_cell.angle_beta   90.00
_cell.angle_gamma   90.00
#
_symmetry.space_group_name_H-M   'P 1'
#
loop_
_entity.id
_entity.type
_entity.pdbx_description
1 polymer ?
#
loop_
_entity_poly.entity_id
_entity_poly.type
_entity_poly.pdbx_seq_one_letter_code
_entity_poly.pdbx_strand_id
1 'polypeptide(L)'
;MENPVQEIAAVINTLTKGSPQQQQDTLNTYFLSNAAFIHPFCRVPSISKGSVPLARDLDSRWLILGIYRWYRTMSPKIELTVDSSVFDQRNNTLYVSIRQTFSIWFVPFHSSSVKLLSVLRLTQGSSSEPGQLAPKYQPDGRNSSALAGPGQERLRYYIASQEDLYQTNDFVAFVLPYLGPLLVFLWQLYATGVSVVCSILFLPLYYFINSRQAKITRQE
;
A
#
# COMPACT_ATOMS: atom_id res chain seq x y z
N MET A 1 -5.52 14.67 -3.95
CA MET A 1 -4.79 15.31 -2.84
C MET A 1 -3.93 16.42 -3.40
N GLU A 2 -3.97 17.61 -2.81
CA GLU A 2 -3.06 18.71 -3.12
C GLU A 2 -1.79 18.59 -2.27
N ASN A 3 -1.95 18.19 -1.00
CA ASN A 3 -0.88 17.84 -0.08
C ASN A 3 -1.10 16.40 0.47
N PRO A 4 -0.49 15.38 -0.17
CA PRO A 4 -0.72 13.99 0.20
C PRO A 4 -0.36 13.66 1.66
N VAL A 5 0.70 14.27 2.21
CA VAL A 5 1.16 14.00 3.59
C VAL A 5 0.13 14.48 4.61
N GLN A 6 -0.45 15.67 4.39
CA GLN A 6 -1.43 16.27 5.31
C GLN A 6 -2.83 15.65 5.17
N GLU A 7 -3.22 15.27 3.96
CA GLU A 7 -4.58 14.80 3.67
C GLU A 7 -4.79 13.31 3.93
N ILE A 8 -3.75 12.47 3.77
CA ILE A 8 -3.93 11.01 3.71
C ILE A 8 -4.52 10.39 4.97
N ALA A 9 -4.21 10.96 6.14
CA ALA A 9 -4.77 10.46 7.40
C ALA A 9 -6.30 10.61 7.45
N ALA A 10 -6.83 11.73 6.96
CA ALA A 10 -8.27 11.95 6.85
C ALA A 10 -8.89 11.02 5.79
N VAL A 11 -8.23 10.85 4.64
CA VAL A 11 -8.67 9.94 3.58
C VAL A 11 -8.83 8.51 4.11
N ILE A 12 -7.81 7.96 4.75
CA ILE A 12 -7.83 6.59 5.30
C ILE A 12 -8.89 6.45 6.40
N ASN A 13 -9.00 7.44 7.29
CA ASN A 13 -10.04 7.41 8.33
C ASN A 13 -11.45 7.39 7.72
N THR A 14 -11.72 8.21 6.70
CA THR A 14 -13.03 8.23 6.04
C THR A 14 -13.30 6.94 5.27
N LEU A 15 -12.29 6.36 4.60
CA LEU A 15 -12.42 5.07 3.90
C LEU A 15 -12.72 3.91 4.86
N THR A 16 -12.18 3.93 6.08
CA THR A 16 -12.34 2.84 7.04
C THR A 16 -13.53 3.02 7.97
N LYS A 17 -13.86 4.26 8.37
CA LYS A 17 -14.87 4.56 9.40
C LYS A 17 -16.06 5.38 8.88
N GLY A 18 -15.94 6.08 7.75
CA GLY A 18 -16.97 6.98 7.22
C GLY A 18 -18.21 6.23 6.72
N SER A 19 -19.36 6.91 6.59
CA SER A 19 -20.62 6.34 6.07
C SER A 19 -20.46 5.73 4.66
N PRO A 20 -21.38 4.86 4.19
CA PRO A 20 -21.28 4.27 2.86
C PRO A 20 -21.14 5.29 1.71
N GLN A 21 -21.77 6.46 1.88
CA GLN A 21 -21.66 7.59 0.95
C GLN A 21 -20.30 8.27 1.07
N GLN A 22 -19.84 8.57 2.30
CA GLN A 22 -18.53 9.16 2.52
C GLN A 22 -17.38 8.28 1.99
N GLN A 23 -17.47 6.96 2.14
CA GLN A 23 -16.50 6.01 1.58
C GLN A 23 -16.48 6.07 0.04
N GLN A 24 -17.66 6.08 -0.59
CA GLN A 24 -17.80 6.19 -2.05
C GLN A 24 -17.23 7.51 -2.58
N ASP A 25 -17.59 8.63 -1.96
CA ASP A 25 -17.15 9.97 -2.37
C ASP A 25 -15.64 10.14 -2.18
N THR A 26 -15.10 9.59 -1.09
CA THR A 26 -13.66 9.59 -0.82
C THR A 26 -12.91 8.78 -1.88
N LEU A 27 -13.34 7.55 -2.20
CA LEU A 27 -12.75 6.80 -3.31
C LEU A 27 -12.87 7.55 -4.63
N ASN A 28 -14.03 8.15 -4.91
CA ASN A 28 -14.25 8.86 -6.15
C ASN A 28 -13.33 10.08 -6.33
N THR A 29 -13.00 10.73 -5.21
CA THR A 29 -12.16 11.92 -5.17
C THR A 29 -10.68 11.59 -5.25
N TYR A 30 -10.24 10.53 -4.59
CA TYR A 30 -8.81 10.28 -4.37
C TYR A 30 -8.22 9.11 -5.13
N PHE A 31 -9.01 8.17 -5.65
CA PHE A 31 -8.51 7.00 -6.39
C PHE A 31 -8.81 7.10 -7.88
N LEU A 32 -7.87 6.62 -8.71
CA LEU A 32 -8.14 6.38 -10.12
C LEU A 32 -9.20 5.28 -10.29
N SER A 33 -9.98 5.34 -11.37
CA SER A 33 -10.99 4.32 -11.68
C SER A 33 -10.39 2.91 -11.80
N ASN A 34 -9.20 2.81 -12.38
CA ASN A 34 -8.44 1.57 -12.56
C ASN A 34 -7.37 1.33 -11.48
N ALA A 35 -7.51 1.92 -10.30
CA ALA A 35 -6.52 1.78 -9.23
C ALA A 35 -6.31 0.33 -8.82
N ALA A 36 -5.07 -0.10 -8.62
CA ALA A 36 -4.75 -1.44 -8.14
C ALA A 36 -4.76 -1.51 -6.60
N PHE A 37 -5.05 -2.68 -6.05
CA PHE A 37 -5.07 -2.90 -4.61
C PHE A 37 -4.46 -4.25 -4.26
N ILE A 38 -3.55 -4.27 -3.28
CA ILE A 38 -2.90 -5.46 -2.76
C ILE A 38 -3.03 -5.45 -1.24
N HIS A 39 -3.64 -6.49 -0.70
CA HIS A 39 -3.81 -6.72 0.72
C HIS A 39 -3.56 -8.22 1.00
N PRO A 40 -3.14 -8.64 2.21
CA PRO A 40 -2.86 -10.05 2.48
C PRO A 40 -3.98 -11.02 2.13
N PHE A 41 -5.25 -10.59 2.22
CA PHE A 41 -6.42 -11.46 1.94
C PHE A 41 -7.04 -11.27 0.56
N CYS A 42 -6.69 -10.22 -0.18
CA CYS A 42 -7.33 -9.95 -1.46
C CYS A 42 -6.47 -9.06 -2.37
N ARG A 43 -6.76 -9.14 -3.67
CA ARG A 43 -6.06 -8.36 -4.69
C ARG A 43 -7.04 -7.86 -5.73
N VAL A 44 -6.92 -6.61 -6.10
CA VAL A 44 -7.63 -6.00 -7.24
C VAL A 44 -6.59 -5.60 -8.28
N PRO A 45 -6.57 -6.23 -9.47
CA PRO A 45 -5.71 -5.79 -10.56
C PRO A 45 -6.21 -4.45 -11.13
N SER A 46 -5.37 -3.79 -11.93
CA SER A 46 -5.78 -2.58 -12.65
C SER A 46 -6.71 -2.95 -13.81
N ILE A 47 -7.97 -2.58 -13.70
CA ILE A 47 -9.06 -2.87 -14.62
C ILE A 47 -9.75 -1.55 -14.93
N SER A 48 -9.74 -1.18 -16.20
CA SER A 48 -10.50 -0.03 -16.70
C SER A 48 -11.89 -0.48 -17.15
N LYS A 49 -12.88 0.42 -17.12
CA LYS A 49 -14.21 0.14 -17.65
C LYS A 49 -14.13 -0.37 -19.10
N GLY A 50 -14.99 -1.33 -19.42
CA GLY A 50 -15.02 -2.01 -20.71
C GLY A 50 -14.00 -3.14 -20.88
N SER A 51 -13.06 -3.32 -19.94
CA SER A 51 -12.06 -4.40 -20.04
C SER A 51 -12.64 -5.79 -19.77
N VAL A 52 -13.76 -5.88 -19.03
CA VAL A 52 -14.41 -7.16 -18.70
C VAL A 52 -15.63 -7.36 -19.62
N PRO A 53 -15.65 -8.39 -20.49
CA PRO A 53 -16.69 -8.56 -21.50
C PRO A 53 -18.13 -8.64 -20.94
N LEU A 54 -18.30 -9.30 -19.80
CA LEU A 54 -19.59 -9.52 -19.13
C LEU A 54 -19.96 -8.44 -18.09
N ALA A 55 -19.04 -7.53 -17.78
CA ALA A 55 -19.22 -6.51 -16.74
C ALA A 55 -18.58 -5.19 -17.19
N ARG A 56 -19.13 -4.57 -18.23
CA ARG A 56 -18.53 -3.41 -18.91
C ARG A 56 -18.41 -2.17 -18.02
N ASP A 57 -19.32 -2.00 -17.06
CA ASP A 57 -19.31 -0.85 -16.16
C ASP A 57 -18.39 -1.04 -14.94
N LEU A 58 -17.83 -2.24 -14.77
CA LEU A 58 -16.95 -2.56 -13.66
C LEU A 58 -15.57 -1.95 -13.86
N ASP A 59 -15.09 -1.27 -12.82
CA ASP A 59 -13.72 -0.80 -12.70
C ASP A 59 -13.11 -1.28 -11.37
N SER A 60 -11.79 -1.16 -11.24
CA SER A 60 -11.10 -1.57 -10.01
C SER A 60 -11.58 -0.80 -8.78
N ARG A 61 -11.90 0.50 -8.94
CA ARG A 61 -12.35 1.35 -7.84
C ARG A 61 -13.65 0.85 -7.21
N TRP A 62 -14.58 0.31 -8.01
CA TRP A 62 -15.79 -0.33 -7.52
C TRP A 62 -15.49 -1.56 -6.64
N LEU A 63 -14.54 -2.40 -7.06
CA LEU A 63 -14.11 -3.56 -6.28
C LEU A 63 -13.44 -3.15 -4.96
N ILE A 64 -12.59 -2.13 -5.00
CA ILE A 64 -11.92 -1.56 -3.81
C ILE A 64 -12.95 -1.04 -2.81
N LEU A 65 -14.00 -0.36 -3.26
CA LEU A 65 -15.10 0.07 -2.39
C LEU A 65 -15.79 -1.11 -1.70
N GLY A 66 -16.02 -2.19 -2.44
CA GLY A 66 -16.58 -3.43 -1.89
C GLY A 66 -15.72 -3.99 -0.75
N ILE A 67 -14.40 -3.97 -0.91
CA ILE A 67 -13.45 -4.42 0.13
C ILE A 67 -13.53 -3.53 1.37
N TYR A 68 -13.45 -2.20 1.24
CA TYR A 68 -13.57 -1.27 2.38
C TYR A 68 -14.89 -1.44 3.13
N ARG A 69 -16.00 -1.59 2.40
CA ARG A 69 -17.32 -1.84 2.99
C ARG A 69 -17.37 -3.17 3.71
N TRP A 70 -16.86 -4.24 3.09
CA TRP A 70 -16.82 -5.57 3.71
C TRP A 70 -16.00 -5.59 4.99
N TYR A 71 -14.81 -4.98 4.99
CA TYR A 71 -13.94 -4.94 6.15
C TYR A 71 -14.57 -4.16 7.31
N ARG A 72 -15.28 -3.06 7.01
CA ARG A 72 -16.08 -2.34 8.00
C ARG A 72 -17.26 -3.16 8.52
N THR A 73 -17.93 -3.93 7.66
CA THR A 73 -19.00 -4.85 8.09
C THR A 73 -18.45 -5.92 9.04
N MET A 74 -17.26 -6.47 8.78
CA MET A 74 -16.61 -7.43 9.67
C MET A 74 -16.13 -6.79 10.97
N SER A 75 -15.70 -5.53 10.94
CA SER A 75 -15.20 -4.81 12.11
C SER A 75 -15.80 -3.40 12.23
N PRO A 76 -17.04 -3.27 12.74
CA PRO A 76 -17.71 -1.98 12.85
C PRO A 76 -17.11 -1.07 13.92
N LYS A 77 -16.44 -1.67 14.93
CA LYS A 77 -15.72 -0.98 16.00
C LYS A 77 -14.23 -1.13 15.75
N ILE A 78 -13.65 -0.16 15.04
CA ILE A 78 -12.26 -0.14 14.63
C ILE A 78 -11.58 1.10 15.18
N GLU A 79 -10.45 0.91 15.86
CA GLU A 79 -9.54 2.00 16.20
C GLU A 79 -8.46 2.04 15.13
N LEU A 80 -8.22 3.22 14.55
CA LEU A 80 -7.22 3.42 13.50
C LEU A 80 -6.47 4.70 13.81
N THR A 81 -5.15 4.59 13.82
CA THR A 81 -4.21 5.69 14.03
C THR A 81 -3.19 5.67 12.90
N VAL A 82 -3.00 6.82 12.25
CA VAL A 82 -1.88 7.02 11.32
C VAL A 82 -0.72 7.57 12.12
N ASP A 83 0.35 6.78 12.25
CA ASP A 83 1.52 7.14 13.05
C ASP A 83 2.42 8.13 12.29
N SER A 84 2.58 7.95 10.98
CA SER A 84 3.37 8.84 10.12
C SER A 84 3.02 8.67 8.64
N SER A 85 3.27 9.72 7.86
CA SER A 85 3.19 9.71 6.40
C SER A 85 4.44 10.38 5.81
N VAL A 86 5.05 9.73 4.81
CA VAL A 86 6.24 10.24 4.11
C VAL A 86 6.02 10.15 2.62
N PHE A 87 6.12 11.28 1.92
CA PHE A 87 5.95 11.32 0.47
C PHE A 87 7.31 11.38 -0.23
N ASP A 88 7.64 10.29 -0.92
CA ASP A 88 8.74 10.24 -1.88
C ASP A 88 8.25 10.81 -3.22
N GLN A 89 8.53 12.10 -3.42
CA GLN A 89 8.18 12.83 -4.65
C GLN A 89 8.86 12.26 -5.89
N ARG A 90 10.09 11.73 -5.77
CA ARG A 90 10.85 11.22 -6.92
C ARG A 90 10.18 9.99 -7.51
N ASN A 91 9.67 9.12 -6.65
CA ASN A 91 8.99 7.89 -7.05
C ASN A 91 7.46 8.01 -7.03
N ASN A 92 6.93 9.21 -6.77
CA ASN A 92 5.51 9.46 -6.52
C ASN A 92 4.87 8.43 -5.58
N THR A 93 5.56 8.10 -4.49
CA THR A 93 5.12 7.05 -3.56
C THR A 93 4.92 7.63 -2.17
N LEU A 94 3.74 7.44 -1.61
CA LEU A 94 3.38 7.85 -0.26
C LEU A 94 3.38 6.64 0.66
N TYR A 95 4.26 6.66 1.65
CA TYR A 95 4.36 5.64 2.69
C TYR A 95 3.54 6.09 3.89
N VAL A 96 2.65 5.23 4.38
CA VAL A 96 1.79 5.55 5.51
C VAL A 96 1.89 4.44 6.55
N SER A 97 2.42 4.76 7.72
CA SER A 97 2.46 3.82 8.84
C SER A 97 1.16 3.93 9.64
N ILE A 98 0.49 2.79 9.83
CA ILE A 98 -0.85 2.73 10.41
C ILE A 98 -0.85 1.67 11.50
N ARG A 99 -1.45 2.00 12.64
CA ARG A 99 -1.86 1.03 13.67
C ARG A 99 -3.38 0.93 13.67
N GLN A 100 -3.85 -0.30 13.69
CA GLN A 100 -5.27 -0.59 13.64
C GLN A 100 -5.61 -1.67 14.64
N THR A 101 -6.64 -1.44 15.46
CA THR A 101 -7.23 -2.46 16.31
C THR A 101 -8.60 -2.78 15.75
N PHE A 102 -8.77 -4.01 15.28
CA PHE A 102 -10.05 -4.48 14.76
C PHE A 102 -10.59 -5.62 15.63
N SER A 103 -11.91 -5.63 15.81
CA SER A 103 -12.66 -6.73 16.41
C SER A 103 -13.62 -7.32 15.39
N ILE A 104 -13.60 -8.63 15.18
CA ILE A 104 -14.55 -9.29 14.28
C ILE A 104 -15.84 -9.53 15.04
N TRP A 105 -16.93 -8.87 14.66
CA TRP A 105 -18.14 -8.81 15.50
C TRP A 105 -18.81 -10.17 15.74
N PHE A 106 -18.63 -11.13 14.83
CA PHE A 106 -19.20 -12.48 14.93
C PHE A 106 -18.23 -13.52 15.51
N VAL A 107 -17.02 -13.12 15.91
CA VAL A 107 -16.05 -13.99 16.59
C VAL A 107 -15.90 -13.50 18.04
N PRO A 108 -16.41 -14.25 19.04
CA PRO A 108 -16.36 -13.81 20.42
C PRO A 108 -14.92 -13.66 20.92
N PHE A 109 -14.66 -12.61 21.71
CA PHE A 109 -13.36 -12.30 22.34
C PHE A 109 -12.19 -12.06 21.37
N HIS A 110 -12.45 -11.83 20.07
CA HIS A 110 -11.40 -11.55 19.10
C HIS A 110 -11.13 -10.05 18.96
N SER A 111 -9.97 -9.61 19.42
CA SER A 111 -9.42 -8.28 19.16
C SER A 111 -7.97 -8.41 18.74
N SER A 112 -7.63 -7.83 17.60
CA SER A 112 -6.27 -7.88 17.07
C SER A 112 -5.78 -6.46 16.81
N SER A 113 -4.72 -6.08 17.51
CA SER A 113 -3.94 -4.88 17.21
C SER A 113 -2.89 -5.27 16.18
N VAL A 114 -2.90 -4.59 15.04
CA VAL A 114 -1.97 -4.83 13.95
C VAL A 114 -1.26 -3.55 13.55
N LYS A 115 -0.03 -3.69 13.08
CA LYS A 115 0.72 -2.60 12.46
C LYS A 115 0.94 -2.92 10.99
N LEU A 116 0.61 -1.96 10.14
CA LEU A 116 0.81 -2.08 8.70
C LEU A 116 1.48 -0.84 8.13
N LEU A 117 2.17 -1.05 7.00
CA LEU A 117 2.68 0.01 6.15
C LEU A 117 1.89 -0.01 4.85
N SER A 118 1.12 1.05 4.59
CA SER A 118 0.45 1.21 3.31
C SER A 118 1.37 1.98 2.35
N VAL A 119 1.64 1.38 1.20
CA VAL A 119 2.44 1.95 0.12
C VAL A 119 1.49 2.40 -0.98
N LEU A 120 1.34 3.71 -1.13
CA LEU A 120 0.42 4.31 -2.08
C LEU A 120 1.20 4.90 -3.25
N ARG A 121 1.04 4.34 -4.45
CA ARG A 121 1.59 4.97 -5.66
C ARG A 121 0.62 6.01 -6.16
N LEU A 122 1.13 7.23 -6.32
CA LEU A 122 0.37 8.39 -6.71
C LEU A 122 0.65 8.75 -8.17
N THR A 123 -0.36 9.27 -8.85
CA THR A 123 -0.24 9.87 -10.17
C THR A 123 -0.74 11.31 -10.12
N GLN A 124 -0.02 12.21 -10.78
CA GLN A 124 -0.45 13.60 -10.94
C GLN A 124 -1.41 13.71 -12.13
N GLY A 125 -2.49 14.46 -11.96
CA GLY A 125 -3.42 14.82 -13.03
C GLY A 125 -3.99 16.21 -12.80
N SER A 126 -4.42 16.85 -13.88
CA SER A 126 -5.34 17.98 -13.78
C SER A 126 -6.69 17.46 -13.26
N SER A 127 -7.44 18.32 -12.57
CA SER A 127 -8.75 17.97 -11.99
C SER A 127 -9.81 17.52 -13.01
N SER A 128 -9.50 17.62 -14.30
CA SER A 128 -10.28 17.24 -15.46
C SER A 128 -10.05 15.75 -15.80
N GLU A 129 -10.96 14.90 -15.26
CA GLU A 129 -11.15 13.45 -15.50
C GLU A 129 -10.34 12.43 -14.65
N PRO A 130 -10.97 11.84 -13.60
CA PRO A 130 -10.50 10.61 -12.98
C PRO A 130 -10.87 9.40 -13.86
N GLY A 131 -10.11 9.14 -14.93
CA GLY A 131 -10.38 7.95 -15.75
C GLY A 131 -9.45 7.61 -16.91
N GLN A 132 -8.67 8.55 -17.44
CA GLN A 132 -7.79 8.28 -18.58
C GLN A 132 -6.49 9.07 -18.47
N LEU A 133 -5.47 8.49 -17.83
CA LEU A 133 -4.10 8.97 -17.97
C LEU A 133 -3.36 8.03 -18.92
N ALA A 134 -3.09 8.53 -20.13
CA ALA A 134 -2.23 7.88 -21.10
C ALA A 134 -0.78 7.81 -20.56
N PRO A 135 0.00 6.79 -20.93
CA PRO A 135 1.41 6.73 -20.56
C PRO A 135 2.17 7.80 -21.34
N LYS A 136 2.73 8.79 -20.66
CA LYS A 136 3.71 9.70 -21.28
C LYS A 136 5.07 9.56 -20.62
N TYR A 137 5.93 8.83 -21.31
CA TYR A 137 7.36 9.08 -21.30
C TYR A 137 7.60 10.49 -21.87
N GLN A 138 8.25 11.38 -21.10
CA GLN A 138 8.85 12.59 -21.63
C GLN A 138 10.14 12.88 -20.86
N PRO A 139 11.30 12.99 -21.56
CA PRO A 139 12.53 13.46 -20.95
C PRO A 139 12.56 14.99 -20.93
N ASP A 140 13.39 15.48 -20.01
CA ASP A 140 13.95 16.83 -19.89
C ASP A 140 13.09 18.03 -19.46
N GLY A 141 13.62 18.71 -18.44
CA GLY A 141 14.03 20.10 -18.64
C GLY A 141 13.13 21.18 -18.06
N ARG A 142 13.44 21.57 -16.81
CA ARG A 142 13.41 22.94 -16.26
C ARG A 142 12.26 23.90 -16.64
N ASN A 143 11.62 24.34 -15.56
CA ASN A 143 11.40 25.73 -15.14
C ASN A 143 9.97 26.33 -15.20
N SER A 144 9.64 26.88 -14.03
CA SER A 144 8.94 28.15 -13.80
C SER A 144 7.43 28.20 -13.98
N SER A 145 6.72 28.42 -12.87
CA SER A 145 5.63 29.39 -12.81
C SER A 145 5.39 29.85 -11.38
N ALA A 146 6.23 30.80 -10.95
CA ALA A 146 5.86 31.79 -9.95
C ALA A 146 5.00 32.84 -10.67
N LEU A 147 3.67 32.73 -10.61
CA LEU A 147 2.66 33.77 -10.91
C LEU A 147 1.26 33.13 -10.84
N ALA A 148 0.69 33.07 -9.62
CA ALA A 148 -0.65 32.56 -9.41
C ALA A 148 -1.70 33.63 -9.80
N GLY A 149 -2.33 33.45 -10.96
CA GLY A 149 -3.59 34.09 -11.34
C GLY A 149 -4.82 33.22 -10.96
N PRO A 150 -6.04 33.77 -10.94
CA PRO A 150 -7.24 33.03 -10.57
C PRO A 150 -7.65 32.09 -11.71
N GLY A 151 -7.29 30.81 -11.61
CA GLY A 151 -7.73 29.79 -12.57
C GLY A 151 -6.74 28.66 -12.89
N GLN A 152 -5.53 28.63 -12.31
CA GLN A 152 -4.62 27.50 -12.51
C GLN A 152 -5.17 26.24 -11.82
N GLU A 153 -5.57 25.25 -12.63
CA GLU A 153 -5.88 23.89 -12.18
C GLU A 153 -4.71 23.38 -11.32
N ARG A 154 -4.92 23.33 -10.00
CA ARG A 154 -3.89 22.83 -9.08
C ARG A 154 -3.63 21.37 -9.43
N LEU A 155 -2.36 21.01 -9.60
CA LEU A 155 -1.93 19.62 -9.78
C LEU A 155 -2.44 18.80 -8.59
N ARG A 156 -3.23 17.77 -8.88
CA ARG A 156 -3.78 16.86 -7.88
C ARG A 156 -3.14 15.50 -8.00
N TYR A 157 -2.83 14.92 -6.86
CA TYR A 157 -2.39 13.53 -6.73
C TYR A 157 -3.59 12.61 -6.55
N TYR A 158 -3.61 11.54 -7.33
CA TYR A 158 -4.57 10.44 -7.28
C TYR A 158 -3.87 9.14 -6.93
N ILE A 159 -4.51 8.29 -6.14
CA ILE A 159 -3.99 6.97 -5.76
C ILE A 159 -4.23 6.02 -6.94
N ALA A 160 -3.13 5.58 -7.55
CA ALA A 160 -3.12 4.63 -8.65
C ALA A 160 -2.92 3.20 -8.17
N SER A 161 -2.24 3.01 -7.03
CA SER A 161 -2.21 1.72 -6.35
C SER A 161 -2.08 1.86 -4.85
N GLN A 162 -2.65 0.92 -4.13
CA GLN A 162 -2.47 0.73 -2.69
C GLN A 162 -1.95 -0.67 -2.42
N GLU A 163 -0.85 -0.79 -1.68
CA GLU A 163 -0.29 -2.05 -1.21
C GLU A 163 -0.12 -2.01 0.31
N ASP A 164 -0.81 -2.89 1.03
CA ASP A 164 -0.80 -2.93 2.48
C ASP A 164 0.12 -4.05 2.97
N LEU A 165 1.25 -3.67 3.56
CA LEU A 165 2.27 -4.57 4.08
C LEU A 165 2.03 -4.81 5.57
N TYR A 166 1.60 -6.02 5.90
CA TYR A 166 1.39 -6.48 7.27
C TYR A 166 2.64 -7.16 7.81
N GLN A 167 2.87 -7.06 9.11
CA GLN A 167 3.86 -7.91 9.77
C GLN A 167 3.42 -9.37 9.69
N THR A 168 4.35 -10.28 9.39
CA THR A 168 4.07 -11.72 9.29
C THR A 168 3.44 -12.25 10.57
N ASN A 169 3.89 -11.77 11.74
CA ASN A 169 3.33 -12.16 13.02
C ASN A 169 1.84 -11.78 13.15
N ASP A 170 1.47 -10.56 12.75
CA ASP A 170 0.10 -10.07 12.80
C ASP A 170 -0.81 -10.83 11.83
N PHE A 171 -0.32 -11.12 10.63
CA PHE A 171 -1.02 -11.94 9.63
C PHE A 171 -1.26 -13.37 10.15
N VAL A 172 -0.23 -14.01 10.69
CA VAL A 172 -0.34 -15.38 11.19
C VAL A 172 -1.22 -15.43 12.46
N ALA A 173 -1.14 -14.42 13.32
CA ALA A 173 -1.99 -14.29 14.51
C ALA A 173 -3.48 -14.24 14.15
N PHE A 174 -3.84 -13.65 13.01
CA PHE A 174 -5.22 -13.61 12.54
C PHE A 174 -5.75 -15.00 12.16
N VAL A 175 -4.92 -15.84 11.52
CA VAL A 175 -5.34 -17.18 11.07
C VAL A 175 -5.28 -18.21 12.21
N LEU A 176 -4.24 -18.14 13.04
CA LEU A 176 -4.02 -19.04 14.17
C LEU A 176 -3.62 -18.23 15.41
N PRO A 177 -4.62 -17.73 16.19
CA PRO A 177 -4.36 -16.93 17.37
C PRO A 177 -3.50 -17.68 18.39
N TYR A 178 -2.62 -16.95 19.09
CA TYR A 178 -1.70 -17.42 20.13
C TYR A 178 -0.60 -18.39 19.66
N LEU A 179 -0.96 -19.50 19.00
CA LEU A 179 0.00 -20.49 18.52
C LEU A 179 0.78 -20.01 17.29
N GLY A 180 0.13 -19.25 16.41
CA GLY A 180 0.72 -18.76 15.17
C GLY A 180 1.99 -17.93 15.40
N PRO A 181 1.94 -16.84 16.19
CA PRO A 181 3.13 -16.04 16.50
C PRO A 181 4.24 -16.83 17.18
N LEU A 182 3.90 -17.79 18.05
CA LEU A 182 4.88 -18.67 18.68
C LEU A 182 5.61 -19.52 17.64
N LEU A 183 4.89 -20.12 16.68
CA LEU A 183 5.49 -20.91 15.61
C LEU A 183 6.40 -20.05 14.72
N VAL A 184 5.96 -18.83 14.37
CA VAL A 184 6.80 -17.89 13.59
C VAL A 184 8.05 -17.51 14.37
N PHE A 185 7.93 -17.23 15.66
CA PHE A 185 9.07 -16.92 16.53
C PHE A 185 10.07 -18.09 16.61
N LEU A 186 9.59 -19.31 16.87
CA LEU A 186 10.43 -20.51 16.91
C LEU A 186 11.12 -20.76 15.56
N TRP A 187 10.39 -20.57 14.45
CA TRP A 187 10.95 -20.66 13.10
C TRP A 187 12.05 -19.61 12.86
N GLN A 188 11.83 -18.36 13.27
CA GLN A 188 12.82 -17.28 13.13
C GLN A 188 14.11 -17.58 13.92
N LEU A 189 13.98 -18.10 15.15
CA LEU A 189 15.15 -18.52 15.95
C LEU A 189 15.90 -19.67 15.28
N TYR A 190 15.18 -20.69 14.83
CA TYR A 190 15.77 -21.82 14.11
C TYR A 190 16.50 -21.36 12.84
N ALA A 191 15.85 -20.55 12.00
CA ALA A 191 16.43 -20.02 10.77
C ALA A 191 17.66 -19.16 11.03
N THR A 192 17.66 -18.38 12.12
CA THR A 192 18.84 -17.62 12.56
C THR A 192 20.00 -18.55 12.91
N GLY A 193 19.75 -19.59 13.72
CA GLY A 193 20.76 -20.58 14.09
C GLY A 193 21.37 -21.28 12.86
N VAL A 194 20.52 -21.77 11.96
CA VAL A 194 20.96 -22.39 10.70
C VAL A 194 21.78 -21.41 9.86
N SER A 195 21.32 -20.17 9.72
CA SER A 195 22.01 -19.14 8.91
C SER A 195 23.41 -18.84 9.45
N VAL A 196 23.56 -18.74 10.77
CA VAL A 196 24.87 -18.51 11.41
C VAL A 196 25.79 -19.71 11.22
N VAL A 197 25.30 -20.94 11.47
CA VAL A 197 26.08 -22.17 11.28
C VAL A 197 26.53 -22.32 9.82
N CYS A 198 25.62 -22.14 8.86
CA CYS A 198 25.94 -22.17 7.44
C CYS A 198 26.95 -21.07 7.07
N SER A 199 26.81 -19.85 7.59
CA SER A 199 27.77 -18.77 7.35
C SER A 199 29.19 -19.15 7.77
N ILE A 200 29.35 -19.79 8.93
CA ILE A 200 30.65 -20.26 9.41
C ILE A 200 31.19 -21.40 8.54
N LEU A 201 30.37 -22.41 8.25
CA LEU A 201 30.77 -23.58 7.45
C LEU A 201 31.18 -23.19 6.02
N PHE A 202 30.48 -22.22 5.42
CA PHE A 202 30.72 -21.77 4.05
C PHE A 202 31.59 -20.50 3.96
N LEU A 203 32.23 -20.09 5.06
CA LEU A 203 33.10 -18.91 5.08
C LEU A 203 34.25 -18.98 4.05
N PRO A 204 34.95 -20.12 3.84
CA PRO A 204 35.98 -20.22 2.79
C PRO A 204 35.41 -20.01 1.39
N LEU A 205 34.22 -20.57 1.11
CA LEU A 205 33.52 -20.40 -0.16
C LEU A 205 33.12 -18.94 -0.38
N TYR A 206 32.60 -18.27 0.66
CA TYR A 206 32.26 -16.85 0.62
C TYR A 206 33.48 -15.99 0.23
N TYR A 207 34.63 -16.19 0.89
CA TYR A 207 35.84 -15.45 0.54
C TYR A 207 36.32 -15.76 -0.88
N PHE A 208 36.26 -17.01 -1.32
CA PHE A 208 36.66 -17.38 -2.67
C PHE A 208 35.82 -16.69 -3.75
N ILE A 209 34.50 -16.68 -3.60
CA ILE A 209 33.57 -16.03 -4.56
C ILE A 209 33.83 -14.52 -4.62
N ASN A 210 33.90 -13.87 -3.46
CA ASN A 210 34.05 -12.41 -3.40
C ASN A 210 35.46 -11.93 -3.78
N SER A 211 36.50 -12.74 -3.53
CA SER A 211 37.85 -12.45 -4.00
C SER A 211 37.99 -12.52 -5.53
N ARG A 212 37.18 -13.35 -6.20
CA ARG A 212 37.14 -13.42 -7.66
C ARG A 212 36.42 -12.22 -8.28
N GLN A 213 35.30 -11.79 -7.69
CA GLN A 213 34.60 -10.58 -8.14
C GLN A 213 35.46 -9.33 -8.03
N ALA A 214 36.17 -9.15 -6.91
CA ALA A 214 37.07 -8.01 -6.72
C ALA A 214 38.22 -7.94 -7.74
N LYS A 215 38.64 -9.09 -8.30
CA LYS A 215 39.65 -9.14 -9.37
C LYS A 215 39.07 -8.76 -10.74
N ILE A 216 37.82 -9.13 -11.02
CA ILE A 216 37.13 -8.80 -12.28
C ILE A 216 36.86 -7.30 -12.38
N THR A 217 36.31 -6.68 -11.32
CA THR A 217 36.01 -5.24 -11.29
C THR A 217 37.24 -4.33 -11.37
N ARG A 218 38.45 -4.85 -11.08
CA ARG A 218 39.71 -4.10 -11.22
C ARG A 218 40.32 -4.16 -12.63
N GLN A 219 39.77 -4.99 -13.52
CA GLN A 219 40.25 -5.17 -14.89
C GLN A 219 39.36 -4.48 -15.94
N GLU A 220 38.23 -3.90 -15.52
CA GLU A 220 37.38 -2.97 -16.29
C GLU A 220 37.75 -1.52 -15.97
#